data_AF-A0A1K1P1Y0-F1
#
_entry.id   AF-A0A1K1P1Y0-F1
#
_cell.length_a   1.000
_cell.length_b   1.000
_cell.length_c   1.000
_cell.angle_alpha   90.00
_cell.angle_beta   90.00
_cell.angle_gamma   90.00
#
_symmetry.space_group_name_H-M   'P 1'
#
loop_
_entity.id
_entity.type
_entity.pdbx_description
1 polymer ?
#
loop_
_entity_poly.entity_id
_entity_poly.type
_entity_poly.pdbx_seq_one_letter_code
_entity_poly.pdbx_strand_id
1 'polypeptide(L)'
;MKKFILLLSLLASCGLTSFAQSKYEFYVEKRNELEQSIKKYLTVKGLELKPGLKMDDALRYFESKGFSKTEYFDYAKETFNIYDLEGSFFNYSKCGVKISPLNENKNIVSMIAIHFPDADSFKRLKEEYDELKASLSEKYYLIRNTESFDDDYVNRSTSDYLKLNALSNNECKFESTFYISENPYSFLLGQIILSIATLKVDYHTTYYVSLLYITPDSALEYTSAKEDDL
;
A
#
# COMPACT_ATOMS: atom_id res chain seq x y z
N MET A 1 3.13 23.52 45.03
CA MET A 1 3.69 23.43 43.66
C MET A 1 3.61 22.03 43.06
N LYS A 2 4.12 20.95 43.70
CA LYS A 2 4.06 19.57 43.13
C LYS A 2 2.64 19.05 42.77
N LYS A 3 1.61 19.35 43.59
CA LYS A 3 0.21 18.96 43.30
C LYS A 3 -0.43 19.71 42.12
N PHE A 4 0.04 20.93 41.83
CA PHE A 4 -0.49 21.75 40.73
C PHE A 4 0.09 21.32 39.38
N ILE A 5 1.38 20.90 39.38
CA ILE A 5 2.04 20.32 38.21
C ILE A 5 1.41 18.97 37.82
N LEU A 6 1.07 18.13 38.82
CA LEU A 6 0.40 16.84 38.60
C LEU A 6 -1.03 16.98 38.03
N LEU A 7 -1.77 18.03 38.42
CA LEU A 7 -3.09 18.31 37.85
C LEU A 7 -3.00 18.86 36.42
N LEU A 8 -2.02 19.71 36.12
CA LEU A 8 -1.81 20.19 34.76
C LEU A 8 -1.39 19.06 33.80
N SER A 9 -0.55 18.13 34.24
CA SER A 9 -0.18 16.97 33.42
C SER A 9 -1.37 16.03 33.16
N LEU A 10 -2.27 15.85 34.15
CA LEU A 10 -3.47 15.01 34.00
C LEU A 10 -4.50 15.63 33.04
N LEU A 11 -4.69 16.94 33.11
CA LEU A 11 -5.60 17.67 32.23
C LEU A 11 -5.09 17.72 30.78
N ALA A 12 -3.77 17.84 30.58
CA ALA A 12 -3.16 17.77 29.25
C ALA A 12 -3.31 16.38 28.61
N SER A 13 -3.10 15.30 29.37
CA SER A 13 -3.31 13.93 28.86
C SER A 13 -4.79 13.62 28.60
N CYS A 14 -5.72 14.12 29.41
CA CYS A 14 -7.17 13.95 29.18
C CYS A 14 -7.67 14.75 27.98
N GLY A 15 -7.13 15.96 27.74
CA GLY A 15 -7.47 16.77 26.58
C GLY A 15 -7.10 16.06 25.28
N LEU A 16 -5.84 15.66 25.13
CA LEU A 16 -5.33 15.00 23.91
C LEU A 16 -6.04 13.66 23.62
N THR A 17 -6.25 12.82 24.65
CA THR A 17 -6.97 11.54 24.50
C THR A 17 -8.44 11.74 24.12
N SER A 18 -9.12 12.78 24.63
CA SER A 18 -10.51 13.07 24.24
C SER A 18 -10.65 13.57 22.79
N PHE A 19 -9.69 14.34 22.30
CA PHE A 19 -9.68 14.81 20.91
C PHE A 19 -9.36 13.68 19.93
N ALA A 20 -8.35 12.85 20.21
CA ALA A 20 -8.01 11.68 19.37
C ALA A 20 -9.18 10.68 19.28
N GLN A 21 -9.81 10.38 20.43
CA GLN A 21 -10.99 9.52 20.47
C GLN A 21 -12.14 10.07 19.60
N SER A 22 -12.42 11.37 19.67
CA SER A 22 -13.49 12.00 18.87
C SER A 22 -13.22 11.97 17.37
N LYS A 23 -11.96 12.03 16.94
CA LYS A 23 -11.57 12.01 15.53
C LYS A 23 -11.55 10.58 14.96
N TYR A 24 -11.07 9.61 15.74
CA TYR A 24 -11.20 8.19 15.39
C TYR A 24 -12.68 7.80 15.21
N GLU A 25 -13.55 8.20 16.15
CA GLU A 25 -15.00 7.98 16.05
C GLU A 25 -15.59 8.60 14.79
N PHE A 26 -15.16 9.81 14.42
CA PHE A 26 -15.56 10.46 13.16
C PHE A 26 -15.16 9.65 11.93
N TYR A 27 -13.94 9.12 11.87
CA TYR A 27 -13.50 8.29 10.73
C TYR A 27 -14.25 6.95 10.65
N VAL A 28 -14.56 6.34 11.79
CA VAL A 28 -15.40 5.13 11.85
C VAL A 28 -16.80 5.43 11.33
N GLU A 29 -17.42 6.54 11.76
CA GLU A 29 -18.74 6.98 11.27
C GLU A 29 -18.71 7.20 9.76
N LYS A 30 -17.72 7.95 9.25
CA LYS A 30 -17.58 8.24 7.82
C LYS A 30 -17.33 6.98 6.99
N ARG A 31 -16.50 6.05 7.48
CA ARG A 31 -16.31 4.76 6.81
C ARG A 31 -17.64 3.99 6.75
N ASN A 32 -18.39 3.92 7.84
CA ASN A 32 -19.66 3.19 7.87
C ASN A 32 -20.70 3.82 6.92
N GLU A 33 -20.79 5.15 6.84
CA GLU A 33 -21.62 5.85 5.84
C GLU A 33 -21.19 5.51 4.40
N LEU A 34 -19.88 5.50 4.17
CA LEU A 34 -19.32 5.14 2.86
C LEU A 34 -19.59 3.68 2.50
N GLU A 35 -19.46 2.73 3.42
CA GLU A 35 -19.78 1.31 3.15
C GLU A 35 -21.26 1.11 2.81
N GLN A 36 -22.15 1.88 3.43
CA GLN A 36 -23.58 1.82 3.14
C GLN A 36 -23.94 2.40 1.77
N SER A 37 -23.26 3.49 1.38
CA SER A 37 -23.50 4.17 0.10
C SER A 37 -22.73 3.54 -1.07
N ILE A 38 -21.49 3.11 -0.84
CA ILE A 38 -20.59 2.45 -1.78
C ILE A 38 -20.52 0.97 -1.42
N LYS A 39 -21.38 0.18 -2.05
CA LYS A 39 -21.48 -1.28 -1.83
C LYS A 39 -20.46 -2.09 -2.63
N LYS A 40 -19.24 -1.56 -2.76
CA LYS A 40 -18.13 -2.19 -3.50
C LYS A 40 -16.87 -2.12 -2.63
N TYR A 41 -15.93 -3.00 -2.90
CA TYR A 41 -14.62 -3.01 -2.25
C TYR A 41 -13.51 -3.06 -3.29
N LEU A 42 -12.31 -2.64 -2.92
CA LEU A 42 -11.13 -2.92 -3.72
C LEU A 42 -10.95 -4.44 -3.83
N THR A 43 -10.42 -4.89 -4.96
CA THR A 43 -10.22 -6.32 -5.20
C THR A 43 -8.81 -6.63 -5.65
N VAL A 44 -8.26 -7.72 -5.14
CA VAL A 44 -6.97 -8.27 -5.56
C VAL A 44 -7.20 -9.66 -6.10
N LYS A 45 -7.06 -9.84 -7.42
CA LYS A 45 -7.39 -11.12 -8.09
C LYS A 45 -8.79 -11.67 -7.73
N GLY A 46 -9.75 -10.77 -7.49
CA GLY A 46 -11.12 -11.13 -7.08
C GLY A 46 -11.32 -11.37 -5.58
N LEU A 47 -10.29 -11.24 -4.74
CA LEU A 47 -10.46 -11.17 -3.28
C LEU A 47 -10.93 -9.77 -2.92
N GLU A 48 -12.09 -9.65 -2.29
CA GLU A 48 -12.61 -8.37 -1.80
C GLU A 48 -11.88 -7.97 -0.50
N LEU A 49 -11.30 -6.77 -0.50
CA LEU A 49 -10.60 -6.21 0.66
C LEU A 49 -11.58 -5.55 1.63
N LYS A 50 -12.45 -6.38 2.22
CA LYS A 50 -13.43 -5.94 3.21
C LYS A 50 -12.76 -5.60 4.54
N PRO A 51 -13.36 -4.68 5.33
CA PRO A 51 -12.97 -4.50 6.71
C PRO A 51 -12.97 -5.82 7.47
N GLY A 52 -11.91 -6.06 8.24
CA GLY A 52 -11.75 -7.26 9.06
C GLY A 52 -11.31 -8.51 8.29
N LEU A 53 -10.84 -8.39 7.04
CA LEU A 53 -10.31 -9.52 6.26
C LEU A 53 -9.22 -10.26 7.03
N LYS A 54 -9.48 -11.54 7.35
CA LYS A 54 -8.56 -12.37 8.12
C LYS A 54 -7.37 -12.81 7.28
N MET A 55 -6.21 -12.90 7.92
CA MET A 55 -4.98 -13.39 7.30
C MET A 55 -5.15 -14.79 6.72
N ASP A 56 -5.70 -15.73 7.49
CA ASP A 56 -5.91 -17.11 7.03
C ASP A 56 -6.88 -17.20 5.84
N ASP A 57 -7.89 -16.32 5.79
CA ASP A 57 -8.84 -16.26 4.68
C ASP A 57 -8.16 -15.76 3.41
N ALA A 58 -7.35 -14.71 3.52
CA ALA A 58 -6.56 -14.19 2.41
C ALA A 58 -5.56 -15.24 1.89
N LEU A 59 -4.82 -15.91 2.78
CA LEU A 59 -3.86 -16.94 2.40
C LEU A 59 -4.51 -18.11 1.67
N ARG A 60 -5.59 -18.67 2.23
CA ARG A 60 -6.35 -19.74 1.55
C ARG A 60 -6.89 -19.29 0.20
N TYR A 61 -7.29 -18.02 0.07
CA TYR A 61 -7.71 -17.48 -1.21
C TYR A 61 -6.56 -17.46 -2.22
N PHE A 62 -5.40 -16.89 -1.87
CA PHE A 62 -4.25 -16.85 -2.77
C PHE A 62 -3.77 -18.26 -3.16
N GLU A 63 -3.70 -19.20 -2.20
CA GLU A 63 -3.38 -20.61 -2.47
C GLU A 63 -4.39 -21.21 -3.47
N SER A 64 -5.70 -21.00 -3.29
CA SER A 64 -6.73 -21.47 -4.23
C SER A 64 -6.61 -20.86 -5.62
N LYS A 65 -5.87 -19.75 -5.75
CA LYS A 65 -5.59 -19.07 -7.00
C LYS A 65 -4.21 -19.42 -7.58
N GLY A 66 -3.54 -20.44 -7.05
CA GLY A 66 -2.28 -20.96 -7.57
C GLY A 66 -1.03 -20.20 -7.10
N PHE A 67 -1.14 -19.40 -6.02
CA PHE A 67 0.06 -18.85 -5.39
C PHE A 67 0.66 -19.86 -4.42
N SER A 68 1.98 -19.93 -4.41
CA SER A 68 2.75 -20.86 -3.57
C SER A 68 3.73 -20.07 -2.70
N LYS A 69 4.14 -20.64 -1.57
CA LYS A 69 5.15 -20.04 -0.69
C LYS A 69 6.48 -19.89 -1.43
N THR A 70 7.15 -18.76 -1.26
CA THR A 70 8.53 -18.58 -1.74
C THR A 70 9.51 -19.32 -0.85
N GLU A 71 10.77 -19.43 -1.30
CA GLU A 71 11.87 -19.93 -0.46
C GLU A 71 12.13 -19.03 0.78
N TYR A 72 11.70 -17.77 0.74
CA TYR A 72 11.85 -16.80 1.83
C TYR A 72 10.64 -16.73 2.76
N PHE A 73 9.60 -17.53 2.53
CA PHE A 73 8.33 -17.44 3.27
C PHE A 73 8.53 -17.55 4.79
N ASP A 74 9.24 -18.58 5.27
CA ASP A 74 9.41 -18.79 6.71
C ASP A 74 10.24 -17.67 7.34
N TYR A 75 11.34 -17.27 6.69
CA TYR A 75 12.17 -16.14 7.13
C TYR A 75 11.39 -14.83 7.21
N ALA A 76 10.60 -14.51 6.17
CA ALA A 76 9.80 -13.28 6.11
C ALA A 76 8.70 -13.28 7.17
N LYS A 77 8.08 -14.44 7.42
CA LYS A 77 7.06 -14.61 8.45
C LYS A 77 7.64 -14.44 9.84
N GLU A 78 8.75 -15.10 10.16
CA GLU A 78 9.36 -15.03 11.49
C GLU A 78 9.94 -13.65 11.79
N THR A 79 10.58 -13.03 10.81
CA THR A 79 11.30 -11.76 11.01
C THR A 79 10.37 -10.55 10.92
N PHE A 80 9.43 -10.56 9.98
CA PHE A 80 8.62 -9.38 9.64
C PHE A 80 7.11 -9.61 9.79
N ASN A 81 6.66 -10.82 10.13
CA ASN A 81 5.26 -11.23 10.03
C ASN A 81 4.66 -11.04 8.62
N ILE A 82 5.49 -11.12 7.59
CA ILE A 82 5.06 -11.00 6.20
C ILE A 82 4.93 -12.39 5.59
N TYR A 83 3.79 -12.65 4.95
CA TYR A 83 3.58 -13.87 4.18
C TYR A 83 4.02 -13.63 2.74
N ASP A 84 5.05 -14.36 2.30
CA ASP A 84 5.71 -14.15 1.00
C ASP A 84 5.36 -15.29 0.02
N LEU A 85 4.52 -14.99 -0.96
CA LEU A 85 4.01 -15.93 -1.95
C LEU A 85 4.49 -15.54 -3.35
N GLU A 86 4.47 -16.49 -4.28
CA GLU A 86 4.71 -16.25 -5.70
C GLU A 86 3.62 -16.93 -6.54
N GLY A 87 3.22 -16.29 -7.63
CA GLY A 87 2.29 -16.86 -8.60
C GLY A 87 2.12 -15.98 -9.83
N SER A 88 1.00 -16.17 -10.54
CA SER A 88 0.66 -15.35 -11.70
C SER A 88 -0.38 -14.28 -11.36
N PHE A 89 -0.14 -13.06 -11.83
CA PHE A 89 -1.01 -11.90 -11.67
C PHE A 89 -1.11 -11.13 -12.99
N PHE A 90 -2.32 -10.77 -13.42
CA PHE A 90 -2.57 -10.33 -14.82
C PHE A 90 -2.00 -11.33 -15.84
N ASN A 91 -1.21 -10.85 -16.80
CA ASN A 91 -0.52 -11.65 -17.82
C ASN A 91 0.93 -11.96 -17.43
N TYR A 92 1.31 -11.66 -16.19
CA TYR A 92 2.67 -11.81 -15.68
C TYR A 92 2.76 -13.07 -14.81
N SER A 93 3.78 -13.89 -15.06
CA SER A 93 4.16 -15.02 -14.23
C SER A 93 5.27 -14.62 -13.25
N LYS A 94 5.41 -15.35 -12.15
CA LYS A 94 6.44 -15.09 -11.12
C LYS A 94 6.30 -13.72 -10.45
N CYS A 95 5.07 -13.29 -10.23
CA CYS A 95 4.78 -12.12 -9.40
C CYS A 95 4.90 -12.51 -7.92
N GLY A 96 5.70 -11.76 -7.18
CA GLY A 96 5.75 -11.87 -5.72
C GLY A 96 4.51 -11.22 -5.10
N VAL A 97 3.94 -11.84 -4.07
CA VAL A 97 2.82 -11.32 -3.28
C VAL A 97 3.22 -11.33 -1.82
N LYS A 98 3.31 -10.15 -1.21
CA LYS A 98 3.58 -9.97 0.21
C LYS A 98 2.31 -9.56 0.91
N ILE A 99 1.87 -10.33 1.90
CA ILE A 99 0.70 -10.02 2.72
C ILE A 99 1.18 -9.69 4.13
N SER A 100 0.90 -8.46 4.58
CA SER A 100 1.34 -7.97 5.88
C SER A 100 0.13 -7.69 6.77
N PRO A 101 0.22 -8.02 8.08
CA PRO A 101 -0.87 -7.78 9.01
C PRO A 101 -0.89 -6.33 9.53
N LEU A 102 -1.96 -5.97 10.25
CA LEU A 102 -2.01 -4.74 11.06
C LEU A 102 -0.94 -4.74 12.14
N ASN A 103 -0.60 -3.55 12.65
CA ASN A 103 0.32 -3.42 13.76
C ASN A 103 -0.29 -3.97 15.05
N GLU A 104 -1.52 -3.59 15.35
CA GLU A 104 -2.19 -3.95 16.60
C GLU A 104 -2.84 -5.34 16.56
N ASN A 105 -3.29 -5.79 15.38
CA ASN A 105 -3.97 -7.07 15.23
C ASN A 105 -3.37 -7.92 14.11
N LYS A 106 -2.48 -8.84 14.50
CA LYS A 106 -1.73 -9.70 13.56
C LYS A 106 -2.59 -10.68 12.75
N ASN A 107 -3.88 -10.81 13.08
CA ASN A 107 -4.83 -11.68 12.37
C ASN A 107 -5.59 -10.96 11.24
N ILE A 108 -5.49 -9.63 11.13
CA ILE A 108 -6.16 -8.83 10.10
C ILE A 108 -5.14 -8.40 9.07
N VAL A 109 -5.49 -8.52 7.78
CA VAL A 109 -4.66 -8.04 6.69
C VAL A 109 -4.61 -6.51 6.72
N SER A 110 -3.40 -5.94 6.76
CA SER A 110 -3.20 -4.50 6.61
C SER A 110 -3.01 -4.14 5.14
N MET A 111 -2.11 -4.85 4.47
CA MET A 111 -1.74 -4.56 3.10
C MET A 111 -1.39 -5.82 2.33
N ILE A 112 -1.59 -5.75 1.01
CA ILE A 112 -1.13 -6.75 0.04
C ILE A 112 -0.28 -6.01 -0.99
N ALA A 113 1.01 -6.33 -1.05
CA ALA A 113 1.90 -5.84 -2.09
C ALA A 113 2.09 -6.92 -3.17
N ILE A 114 2.06 -6.50 -4.42
CA ILE A 114 2.36 -7.34 -5.58
C ILE A 114 3.57 -6.74 -6.28
N HIS A 115 4.61 -7.54 -6.40
CA HIS A 115 5.83 -7.20 -7.12
C HIS A 115 5.82 -7.94 -8.45
N PHE A 116 5.87 -7.19 -9.53
CA PHE A 116 5.97 -7.75 -10.87
C PHE A 116 7.43 -8.16 -11.14
N PRO A 117 7.67 -9.05 -12.13
CA PRO A 117 9.02 -9.49 -12.43
C PRO A 117 9.98 -8.35 -12.70
N ASP A 118 11.22 -8.48 -12.24
CA ASP A 118 12.24 -7.46 -12.43
C ASP A 118 12.46 -7.14 -13.93
N ALA A 119 12.80 -5.89 -14.20
CA ALA A 119 13.19 -5.42 -15.53
C ALA A 119 14.52 -4.66 -15.49
N ASP A 120 15.27 -4.82 -16.58
CA ASP A 120 16.60 -4.24 -16.80
C ASP A 120 16.57 -2.98 -17.69
N SER A 121 15.37 -2.53 -18.07
CA SER A 121 15.15 -1.33 -18.88
C SER A 121 14.04 -0.48 -18.28
N PHE A 122 14.25 0.84 -18.22
CA PHE A 122 13.23 1.77 -17.79
C PHE A 122 12.05 1.76 -18.75
N LYS A 123 12.31 1.61 -20.05
CA LYS A 123 11.25 1.48 -21.06
C LYS A 123 10.26 0.36 -20.69
N ARG A 124 10.73 -0.84 -20.38
CA ARG A 124 9.86 -1.98 -20.02
C ARG A 124 9.10 -1.73 -18.71
N LEU A 125 9.74 -1.14 -17.70
CA LEU A 125 9.07 -0.73 -16.46
C LEU A 125 7.94 0.25 -16.72
N LYS A 126 8.17 1.22 -17.62
CA LYS A 126 7.16 2.23 -17.96
C LYS A 126 5.99 1.64 -18.74
N GLU A 127 6.26 0.74 -19.68
CA GLU A 127 5.22 0.00 -20.42
C GLU A 127 4.34 -0.81 -19.46
N GLU A 128 4.95 -1.60 -18.57
CA GLU A 128 4.24 -2.39 -17.56
C GLU A 128 3.44 -1.50 -16.59
N TYR A 129 4.03 -0.40 -16.11
CA TYR A 129 3.35 0.59 -15.28
C TYR A 129 2.14 1.19 -15.99
N ASP A 130 2.27 1.60 -17.26
CA ASP A 130 1.18 2.22 -18.00
C ASP A 130 0.04 1.24 -18.32
N GLU A 131 0.37 -0.02 -18.64
CA GLU A 131 -0.63 -1.09 -18.82
C GLU A 131 -1.43 -1.33 -17.54
N LEU A 132 -0.76 -1.44 -16.39
CA LEU A 132 -1.42 -1.63 -15.10
C LEU A 132 -2.23 -0.40 -14.70
N LYS A 133 -1.70 0.80 -14.94
CA LYS A 133 -2.40 2.07 -14.68
C LYS A 133 -3.68 2.16 -15.49
N ALA A 134 -3.63 1.81 -16.78
CA ALA A 134 -4.80 1.78 -17.65
C ALA A 134 -5.84 0.78 -17.14
N SER A 135 -5.43 -0.45 -16.81
CA SER A 135 -6.38 -1.46 -16.32
C SER A 135 -7.00 -1.11 -14.96
N LEU A 136 -6.26 -0.46 -14.07
CA LEU A 136 -6.81 0.06 -12.82
C LEU A 136 -7.80 1.20 -13.07
N SER A 137 -7.52 2.07 -14.04
CA SER A 137 -8.39 3.20 -14.40
C SER A 137 -9.73 2.75 -15.00
N GLU A 138 -9.83 1.53 -15.52
CA GLU A 138 -11.11 0.94 -15.96
C GLU A 138 -12.03 0.58 -14.78
N LYS A 139 -11.48 0.39 -13.58
CA LYS A 139 -12.20 -0.16 -12.41
C LYS A 139 -12.27 0.80 -11.23
N TYR A 140 -11.29 1.70 -11.12
CA TYR A 140 -11.07 2.56 -9.97
C TYR A 140 -10.75 3.98 -10.41
N TYR A 141 -10.95 4.92 -9.51
CA TYR A 141 -10.74 6.33 -9.78
C TYR A 141 -9.30 6.70 -9.50
N LEU A 142 -8.61 7.26 -10.50
CA LEU A 142 -7.27 7.82 -10.33
C LEU A 142 -7.36 9.16 -9.60
N ILE A 143 -6.81 9.21 -8.39
CA ILE A 143 -6.91 10.38 -7.51
C ILE A 143 -5.63 11.22 -7.52
N ARG A 144 -4.49 10.57 -7.67
CA ARG A 144 -3.19 11.23 -7.74
C ARG A 144 -2.29 10.49 -8.71
N ASN A 145 -1.58 11.24 -9.54
CA ASN A 145 -0.56 10.72 -10.44
C ASN A 145 0.68 11.59 -10.34
N THR A 146 1.85 10.96 -10.21
CA THR A 146 3.16 11.62 -10.20
C THR A 146 4.07 10.81 -11.09
N GLU A 147 4.48 11.39 -12.21
CA GLU A 147 5.38 10.78 -13.19
C GLU A 147 6.38 11.83 -13.66
N SER A 148 7.54 11.89 -13.00
CA SER A 148 8.55 12.91 -13.29
C SER A 148 9.95 12.45 -12.92
N PHE A 149 10.93 12.98 -13.64
CA PHE A 149 12.33 13.01 -13.23
C PHE A 149 12.64 14.40 -12.68
N ASP A 150 13.54 14.46 -11.71
CA ASP A 150 14.00 15.73 -11.13
C ASP A 150 14.88 16.53 -12.10
N ASP A 151 15.56 15.82 -13.00
CA ASP A 151 16.42 16.38 -14.05
C ASP A 151 15.74 16.32 -15.43
N ASP A 152 15.58 17.49 -16.07
CA ASP A 152 14.96 17.67 -17.39
C ASP A 152 15.73 17.03 -18.56
N TYR A 153 17.05 16.92 -18.44
CA TYR A 153 17.88 16.20 -19.42
C TYR A 153 17.62 14.70 -19.32
N VAL A 154 17.58 14.13 -18.11
CA VAL A 154 17.24 12.71 -17.90
C VAL A 154 15.81 12.43 -18.38
N ASN A 155 14.86 13.33 -18.10
CA ASN A 155 13.48 13.20 -18.54
C ASN A 155 13.37 13.01 -20.07
N ARG A 156 14.07 13.89 -20.82
CA ARG A 156 14.08 13.90 -22.29
C ARG A 156 15.01 12.85 -22.92
N SER A 157 15.88 12.24 -22.13
CA SER A 157 16.80 11.21 -22.60
C SER A 157 16.05 9.92 -22.99
N THR A 158 16.58 9.18 -23.94
CA THR A 158 16.14 7.82 -24.28
C THR A 158 17.05 6.75 -23.66
N SER A 159 18.06 7.16 -22.88
CA SER A 159 19.02 6.25 -22.24
C SER A 159 18.38 5.57 -21.02
N ASP A 160 18.14 4.26 -21.13
CA ASP A 160 17.70 3.44 -19.99
C ASP A 160 18.70 3.54 -18.83
N TYR A 161 20.01 3.56 -19.11
CA TYR A 161 21.02 3.71 -18.07
C TYR A 161 20.81 4.98 -17.23
N LEU A 162 20.60 6.13 -17.89
CA LEU A 162 20.39 7.39 -17.16
C LEU A 162 19.08 7.36 -16.34
N LYS A 163 18.01 6.79 -16.90
CA LYS A 163 16.72 6.71 -16.22
C LYS A 163 16.70 5.73 -15.05
N LEU A 164 17.33 4.57 -15.21
CA LEU A 164 17.49 3.58 -14.14
C LEU A 164 18.44 4.08 -13.05
N ASN A 165 19.49 4.83 -13.42
CA ASN A 165 20.37 5.47 -12.45
C ASN A 165 19.58 6.50 -11.61
N ALA A 166 18.82 7.38 -12.25
CA ALA A 166 17.96 8.35 -11.55
C ALA A 166 16.94 7.65 -10.63
N LEU A 167 16.29 6.59 -11.12
CA LEU A 167 15.36 5.78 -10.34
C LEU A 167 16.03 5.15 -9.11
N SER A 168 17.26 4.64 -9.26
CA SER A 168 18.02 4.07 -8.14
C SER A 168 18.48 5.12 -7.12
N ASN A 169 18.61 6.39 -7.53
CA ASN A 169 19.04 7.49 -6.66
C ASN A 169 17.86 8.28 -6.06
N ASN A 170 16.63 7.80 -6.26
CA ASN A 170 15.40 8.51 -5.88
C ASN A 170 15.28 9.90 -6.52
N GLU A 171 15.83 10.09 -7.72
CA GLU A 171 15.80 11.33 -8.53
C GLU A 171 14.64 11.32 -9.55
N CYS A 172 13.67 10.41 -9.36
CA CYS A 172 12.44 10.38 -10.11
C CYS A 172 11.33 9.70 -9.31
N LYS A 173 10.08 9.97 -9.69
CA LYS A 173 8.90 9.37 -9.05
C LYS A 173 7.87 8.99 -10.10
N PHE A 174 7.47 7.72 -10.07
CA PHE A 174 6.40 7.14 -10.89
C PHE A 174 5.42 6.43 -9.96
N GLU A 175 4.34 7.11 -9.61
CA GLU A 175 3.37 6.67 -8.62
C GLU A 175 1.95 7.14 -8.96
N SER A 176 1.00 6.22 -9.02
CA SER A 176 -0.43 6.46 -9.17
C SER A 176 -1.19 5.95 -7.95
N THR A 177 -2.14 6.72 -7.45
CA THR A 177 -3.03 6.33 -6.33
C THR A 177 -4.47 6.26 -6.80
N PHE A 178 -5.13 5.13 -6.50
CA PHE A 178 -6.51 4.86 -6.89
C PHE A 178 -7.41 4.59 -5.70
N TYR A 179 -8.62 5.14 -5.74
CA TYR A 179 -9.70 4.87 -4.78
C TYR A 179 -10.93 4.27 -5.48
N ILE A 180 -11.87 3.81 -4.66
CA ILE A 180 -13.12 3.23 -5.15
C ILE A 180 -14.13 4.28 -5.65
N SER A 181 -13.99 5.54 -5.25
CA SER A 181 -14.80 6.66 -5.73
C SER A 181 -14.03 7.98 -5.62
N GLU A 182 -14.53 9.04 -6.26
CA GLU A 182 -13.99 10.41 -6.16
C GLU A 182 -14.29 11.08 -4.81
N ASN A 183 -15.09 10.46 -3.93
CA ASN A 183 -15.32 10.99 -2.59
C ASN A 183 -13.98 11.10 -1.84
N PRO A 184 -13.64 12.26 -1.25
CA PRO A 184 -12.35 12.48 -0.60
C PRO A 184 -12.09 11.57 0.60
N TYR A 185 -13.13 10.97 1.19
CA TYR A 185 -13.02 9.99 2.28
C TYR A 185 -12.94 8.55 1.79
N SER A 186 -12.96 8.29 0.47
CA SER A 186 -12.91 6.93 -0.09
C SER A 186 -11.64 6.17 0.27
N PHE A 187 -10.56 6.87 0.66
CA PHE A 187 -9.35 6.23 1.18
C PHE A 187 -9.62 5.37 2.43
N LEU A 188 -10.69 5.67 3.18
CA LEU A 188 -11.14 4.87 4.33
C LEU A 188 -11.66 3.49 3.92
N LEU A 189 -12.02 3.30 2.65
CA LEU A 189 -12.38 2.00 2.07
C LEU A 189 -11.16 1.30 1.41
N GLY A 190 -9.96 1.81 1.69
CA GLY A 190 -8.70 1.33 1.14
C GLY A 190 -8.25 2.12 -0.09
N GLN A 191 -7.01 1.85 -0.51
CA GLN A 191 -6.41 2.46 -1.69
C GLN A 191 -5.47 1.51 -2.41
N ILE A 192 -5.21 1.78 -3.69
CA ILE A 192 -4.20 1.10 -4.49
C ILE A 192 -3.11 2.12 -4.84
N ILE A 193 -1.87 1.79 -4.56
CA ILE A 193 -0.70 2.55 -5.00
C ILE A 193 0.03 1.71 -6.04
N LEU A 194 0.09 2.20 -7.27
CA LEU A 194 0.90 1.64 -8.34
C LEU A 194 2.19 2.45 -8.43
N SER A 195 3.36 1.82 -8.46
CA SER A 195 4.63 2.52 -8.60
C SER A 195 5.68 1.74 -9.37
N ILE A 196 6.64 2.46 -9.96
CA ILE A 196 7.92 1.88 -10.34
C ILE A 196 8.84 1.99 -9.12
N ALA A 197 9.35 0.88 -8.64
CA ALA A 197 10.11 0.79 -7.41
C ALA A 197 11.50 0.20 -7.64
N THR A 198 12.37 0.41 -6.66
CA THR A 198 13.70 -0.19 -6.62
C THR A 198 13.91 -0.91 -5.30
N LEU A 199 14.65 -2.00 -5.35
CA LEU A 199 15.17 -2.67 -4.18
C LEU A 199 16.68 -2.79 -4.33
N LYS A 200 17.41 -2.22 -3.37
CA LYS A 200 18.86 -2.34 -3.26
C LYS A 200 19.18 -3.36 -2.19
N VAL A 201 19.81 -4.46 -2.59
CA VAL A 201 20.38 -5.47 -1.69
C VAL A 201 21.87 -5.55 -1.99
N ASP A 202 22.69 -5.19 -1.02
CA ASP A 202 24.15 -5.08 -1.16
C ASP A 202 24.56 -4.25 -2.39
N TYR A 203 25.23 -4.87 -3.37
CA TYR A 203 25.71 -4.24 -4.60
C TYR A 203 24.76 -4.41 -5.79
N HIS A 204 23.60 -5.02 -5.57
CA HIS A 204 22.61 -5.29 -6.62
C HIS A 204 21.40 -4.38 -6.46
N THR A 205 21.06 -3.68 -7.54
CA THR A 205 19.81 -2.91 -7.64
C THR A 205 18.86 -3.68 -8.55
N THR A 206 17.66 -3.94 -8.06
CA THR A 206 16.55 -4.51 -8.82
C THR A 206 15.50 -3.43 -9.03
N TYR A 207 14.82 -3.51 -10.17
CA TYR A 207 13.80 -2.56 -10.58
C TYR A 207 12.57 -3.34 -11.00
N TYR A 208 11.40 -2.94 -10.48
CA TYR A 208 10.14 -3.63 -10.75
C TYR A 208 8.97 -2.65 -10.66
N VAL A 209 7.85 -3.00 -11.27
CA VAL A 209 6.57 -2.34 -10.98
C VAL A 209 5.93 -3.01 -9.78
N SER A 210 5.25 -2.23 -8.95
CA SER A 210 4.54 -2.74 -7.77
C SER A 210 3.14 -2.18 -7.63
N LEU A 211 2.25 -3.04 -7.12
CA LEU A 211 0.92 -2.65 -6.65
C LEU A 211 0.83 -2.87 -5.15
N LEU A 212 0.60 -1.81 -4.40
CA LEU A 212 0.33 -1.87 -2.97
C LEU A 212 -1.15 -1.60 -2.73
N TYR A 213 -1.86 -2.62 -2.27
CA TYR A 213 -3.23 -2.52 -1.80
C TYR A 213 -3.25 -2.30 -0.30
N ILE A 214 -3.84 -1.20 0.13
CA ILE A 214 -4.02 -0.84 1.54
C ILE A 214 -5.49 -1.07 1.88
N THR A 215 -5.73 -1.84 2.93
CA THR A 215 -7.10 -2.21 3.37
C THR A 215 -7.79 -1.07 4.13
N PRO A 216 -9.12 -1.12 4.29
CA PRO A 216 -9.86 -0.19 5.15
C PRO A 216 -9.31 -0.13 6.58
N ASP A 217 -8.95 -1.29 7.16
CA ASP A 217 -8.43 -1.35 8.53
C ASP A 217 -7.06 -0.67 8.64
N SER A 218 -6.20 -0.82 7.63
CA SER A 218 -4.89 -0.15 7.57
C SER A 218 -5.01 1.37 7.41
N ALA A 219 -5.95 1.83 6.58
CA ALA A 219 -6.24 3.25 6.42
C ALA A 219 -6.70 3.88 7.75
N LEU A 220 -7.50 3.16 8.55
CA LEU A 220 -7.92 3.60 9.87
C LEU A 220 -6.77 3.59 10.89
N GLU A 221 -6.00 2.50 10.97
CA GLU A 221 -4.86 2.38 11.90
C GLU A 221 -3.81 3.48 11.66
N TYR A 222 -3.53 3.82 10.40
CA TYR A 222 -2.62 4.91 10.07
C TYR A 222 -3.18 6.28 10.47
N THR A 223 -4.50 6.44 10.39
CA THR A 223 -5.17 7.70 10.74
C THR A 223 -5.19 7.91 12.25
N SER A 224 -5.31 6.85 13.05
CA SER A 224 -5.17 6.92 14.51
C SER A 224 -3.72 7.10 14.94
N ALA A 225 -2.77 6.40 14.32
CA ALA A 225 -1.35 6.46 14.72
C ALA A 225 -0.71 7.84 14.49
N LYS A 226 -1.09 8.57 13.42
CA LYS A 226 -0.63 9.94 13.18
C LYS A 226 -1.00 10.95 14.28
N GLU A 227 -1.85 10.56 15.22
CA GLU A 227 -2.32 11.42 16.31
C GLU A 227 -1.52 11.22 17.59
N ASP A 228 -0.88 10.06 17.79
CA ASP A 228 -0.03 9.80 18.95
C ASP A 228 1.33 10.53 18.88
N ASP A 229 1.71 10.99 17.67
CA ASP A 229 2.95 11.72 17.39
C ASP A 229 2.81 13.26 17.47
N LEU A 230 1.63 13.80 17.82
CA LEU A 230 1.33 15.24 17.91
C LEU A 230 1.03 15.70 19.35
#